data_AF-A0A1R0XYB6-F1
#
_entry.id   AF-A0A1R0XYB6-F1
#
_cell.length_a   1.000
_cell.length_b   1.000
_cell.length_c   1.000
_cell.angle_alpha   90.00
_cell.angle_beta   90.00
_cell.angle_gamma   90.00
#
_symmetry.space_group_name_H-M   'P 1'
#
loop_
_entity.id
_entity.type
_entity.pdbx_description
1 polymer ?
#
loop_
_entity_poly.entity_id
_entity_poly.type
_entity_poly.pdbx_seq_one_letter_code
_entity_poly.pdbx_strand_id
1 'polypeptide(L)'
;MNDLARYRLLTGASIPPAAKLLYSYLLDRGGGRNGVVLLSSRRLASEVGLSTSAVRRNLHRLQQNGLIRLTPRYSEEGIRLTNQITFV
;
A
#
# COMPACT_ATOMS: atom_id res chain seq x y z
N MET A 1 7.45 8.31 10.23
CA MET A 1 8.74 8.16 9.52
C MET A 1 9.03 9.51 8.87
N ASN A 2 10.25 10.05 8.99
CA ASN A 2 10.59 11.31 8.32
C ASN A 2 10.81 11.08 6.81
N ASP A 3 10.75 12.16 6.02
CA ASP A 3 10.79 12.06 4.56
C ASP A 3 12.13 11.57 4.02
N LEU A 4 13.25 11.96 4.66
CA LEU A 4 14.57 11.51 4.27
C LEU A 4 14.73 9.98 4.39
N ALA A 5 14.25 9.39 5.49
CA ALA A 5 14.26 7.95 5.69
C ALA A 5 13.36 7.22 4.67
N ARG A 6 12.20 7.82 4.36
CA ARG A 6 11.30 7.32 3.31
C ARG A 6 12.00 7.29 1.95
N TYR A 7 12.65 8.39 1.56
CA TYR A 7 13.32 8.47 0.27
C TYR A 7 14.47 7.48 0.17
N ARG A 8 15.32 7.36 1.20
CA ARG A 8 16.42 6.39 1.23
C ARG A 8 15.94 4.95 1.09
N LEU A 9 14.84 4.60 1.76
CA LEU A 9 14.21 3.29 1.62
C LEU A 9 13.71 3.05 0.19
N LEU A 10 13.00 4.02 -0.38
CA LEU A 10 12.43 3.89 -1.72
C LEU A 10 13.48 3.92 -2.82
N THR A 11 14.63 4.58 -2.62
CA THR A 11 15.76 4.52 -3.56
C THR A 11 16.47 3.17 -3.53
N GLY A 12 16.57 2.54 -2.36
CA GLY A 12 17.17 1.20 -2.23
C GLY A 12 16.28 0.06 -2.75
N ALA A 13 14.97 0.28 -2.85
CA ALA A 13 14.04 -0.71 -3.38
C ALA A 13 14.03 -0.71 -4.92
N SER A 14 14.28 -1.88 -5.52
CA SER A 14 14.19 -2.13 -6.97
C SER A 14 12.72 -2.29 -7.42
N ILE A 15 11.93 -1.23 -7.23
CA ILE A 15 10.51 -1.18 -7.59
C ILE A 15 10.22 0.00 -8.53
N PRO A 16 9.17 -0.08 -9.38
CA PRO A 16 8.82 1.00 -10.29
C PRO A 16 8.40 2.29 -9.57
N PRO A 17 8.55 3.47 -10.19
CA PRO A 17 8.14 4.75 -9.60
C PRO A 17 6.68 4.77 -9.13
N ALA A 18 5.76 4.15 -9.88
CA ALA A 18 4.35 4.04 -9.49
C ALA A 18 4.14 3.24 -8.19
N ALA A 19 4.99 2.24 -7.91
CA ALA A 19 4.95 1.52 -6.64
C ALA A 19 5.50 2.36 -5.49
N LYS A 20 6.56 3.15 -5.74
CA LYS A 20 7.10 4.11 -4.77
C LYS A 20 6.04 5.17 -4.39
N LEU A 21 5.35 5.72 -5.39
CA LEU A 21 4.24 6.66 -5.18
C LEU A 21 3.13 6.04 -4.32
N LEU A 22 2.68 4.83 -4.69
CA LEU A 22 1.64 4.14 -3.93
C LEU A 22 2.06 3.87 -2.48
N TYR A 23 3.31 3.46 -2.24
CA TYR A 23 3.82 3.27 -0.89
C TYR A 23 3.80 4.56 -0.07
N SER A 24 4.32 5.66 -0.64
CA SER A 24 4.32 6.97 0.01
C SER A 24 2.91 7.42 0.37
N TYR A 25 1.96 7.33 -0.57
CA TYR A 25 0.56 7.65 -0.31
C TYR A 25 -0.05 6.79 0.80
N LEU A 26 0.19 5.47 0.79
CA LEU A 26 -0.30 4.58 1.84
C LEU A 26 0.28 4.98 3.20
N LEU A 27 1.57 5.29 3.26
CA LEU A 27 2.26 5.66 4.49
C LEU A 27 1.71 6.96 5.09
N ASP A 28 1.46 7.97 4.24
CA ASP A 28 0.83 9.22 4.67
C ASP A 28 -0.61 8.98 5.15
N ARG A 29 -1.37 8.16 4.43
CA ARG A 29 -2.75 7.81 4.78
C ARG A 29 -2.87 7.00 6.07
N GLY A 30 -1.90 6.12 6.32
CA GLY A 30 -1.85 5.24 7.49
C GLY A 30 -1.32 5.91 8.76
N GLY A 31 -0.76 7.14 8.66
CA GLY A 31 -0.12 7.80 9.80
C GLY A 31 1.28 7.27 10.12
N GLY A 32 1.99 6.70 9.13
CA GLY A 32 3.35 6.18 9.28
C GLY A 32 3.43 4.65 9.34
N ARG A 33 4.59 4.13 9.79
CA ARG A 33 4.93 2.69 9.71
C ARG A 33 4.07 1.79 10.60
N ASN A 34 3.54 2.28 11.71
CA ASN A 34 2.62 1.51 12.54
C ASN A 34 1.16 1.67 12.08
N GLY A 35 0.97 2.33 10.95
CA GLY A 35 -0.31 2.62 10.36
C GLY A 35 -1.00 1.41 9.78
N VAL A 36 -2.33 1.52 9.71
CA VAL A 36 -3.19 0.53 9.05
C VAL A 36 -4.01 1.26 8.00
N VAL A 37 -3.99 0.76 6.76
CA VAL A 37 -4.84 1.31 5.68
C VAL A 37 -5.93 0.32 5.31
N LEU A 38 -7.18 0.79 5.30
CA LEU A 38 -8.38 0.02 4.98
C LEU A 38 -9.09 0.64 3.76
N LEU A 39 -8.46 0.60 2.59
CA LEU A 39 -8.98 1.19 1.36
C LEU A 39 -9.07 0.18 0.22
N SER A 40 -10.18 0.22 -0.51
CA SER A 40 -10.38 -0.65 -1.68
C SER A 40 -9.43 -0.24 -2.81
N SER A 41 -9.05 -1.19 -3.67
CA SER A 41 -8.20 -0.87 -4.82
C SER A 41 -8.81 0.17 -5.77
N ARG A 42 -10.14 0.27 -5.83
CA ARG A 42 -10.85 1.28 -6.63
C ARG A 42 -10.65 2.68 -6.04
N ARG A 43 -10.75 2.82 -4.72
CA ARG A 43 -10.53 4.10 -4.04
C ARG A 43 -9.06 4.52 -4.09
N LEU A 44 -8.14 3.59 -3.91
CA LEU A 44 -6.71 3.84 -4.11
C LEU A 44 -6.41 4.30 -5.54
N ALA A 45 -7.04 3.69 -6.53
CA ALA A 45 -6.88 4.06 -7.93
C ALA A 45 -7.30 5.53 -8.19
N SER A 46 -8.47 5.92 -7.71
CA SER A 46 -8.98 7.29 -7.89
C SER A 46 -8.13 8.33 -7.15
N GLU A 47 -7.70 8.04 -5.92
CA GLU A 47 -6.95 9.00 -5.09
C GLU A 47 -5.48 9.14 -5.54
N VAL A 48 -4.85 8.07 -6.04
CA VAL A 48 -3.44 8.08 -6.48
C VAL A 48 -3.29 8.45 -7.96
N GLY A 49 -4.38 8.44 -8.75
CA GLY A 49 -4.33 8.69 -10.19
C GLY A 49 -3.78 7.50 -10.99
N LEU A 50 -4.08 6.27 -10.56
CA LEU A 50 -3.64 5.03 -11.22
C LEU A 50 -4.85 4.18 -11.63
N SER A 51 -4.71 3.29 -12.61
CA SER A 51 -5.75 2.30 -12.87
C SER A 51 -5.85 1.27 -11.74
N THR A 52 -7.02 0.69 -11.52
CA THR A 52 -7.21 -0.35 -10.48
C THR A 52 -6.28 -1.54 -10.70
N SER A 53 -6.01 -1.93 -11.95
CA SER A 53 -5.05 -2.99 -12.29
C SER A 53 -3.61 -2.58 -11.97
N ALA A 54 -3.23 -1.32 -12.18
CA ALA A 54 -1.92 -0.81 -11.78
C ALA A 54 -1.76 -0.81 -10.24
N VAL A 55 -2.79 -0.39 -9.50
CA VAL A 55 -2.80 -0.45 -8.03
C VAL A 55 -2.61 -1.89 -7.55
N ARG A 56 -3.40 -2.84 -8.04
CA ARG A 56 -3.29 -4.26 -7.62
C ARG A 56 -1.89 -4.83 -7.89
N ARG A 57 -1.34 -4.60 -9.09
CA ARG A 57 0.03 -5.05 -9.44
C ARG A 57 1.08 -4.41 -8.52
N ASN A 58 0.97 -3.12 -8.24
CA ASN A 58 1.93 -2.42 -7.40
C ASN A 58 1.80 -2.82 -5.92
N LEU A 59 0.59 -3.04 -5.40
CA LEU A 59 0.39 -3.60 -4.06
C LEU A 59 1.06 -4.98 -3.94
N HIS A 60 0.90 -5.84 -4.94
CA HIS A 60 1.55 -7.14 -4.96
C HIS A 60 3.08 -7.02 -4.98
N ARG A 61 3.63 -6.12 -5.81
CA ARG A 61 5.08 -5.85 -5.84
C ARG A 61 5.61 -5.33 -4.51
N LEU A 62 4.89 -4.39 -3.87
CA LEU A 62 5.27 -3.85 -2.56
C LEU A 62 5.27 -4.97 -1.50
N GLN A 63 4.31 -5.89 -1.55
CA GLN A 63 4.28 -7.06 -0.67
C GLN A 63 5.45 -8.01 -0.94
N GLN A 64 5.74 -8.32 -2.22
CA GLN A 64 6.87 -9.18 -2.61
C GLN A 64 8.22 -8.60 -2.20
N ASN A 65 8.34 -7.28 -2.14
CA ASN A 65 9.54 -6.58 -1.68
C ASN A 65 9.56 -6.38 -0.15
N GLY A 66 8.61 -6.98 0.58
CA GLY A 66 8.58 -6.89 2.04
C GLY A 66 8.35 -5.48 2.58
N LEU A 67 7.69 -4.60 1.81
CA LEU A 67 7.40 -3.23 2.24
C LEU A 67 6.04 -3.09 2.92
N ILE A 68 5.09 -3.95 2.53
CA ILE A 68 3.74 -3.99 3.08
C ILE A 68 3.29 -5.44 3.28
N ARG A 69 2.23 -5.61 4.08
CA ARG A 69 1.51 -6.88 4.22
C ARG A 69 0.03 -6.67 3.88
N LEU A 70 -0.54 -7.51 3.02
CA LEU A 70 -1.98 -7.51 2.75
C LEU A 70 -2.63 -8.65 3.53
N THR A 71 -3.52 -8.30 4.46
CA THR A 71 -4.28 -9.28 5.24
C THR A 71 -5.73 -9.27 4.75
N PRO A 72 -6.28 -10.39 4.25
CA PRO A 72 -7.70 -10.45 3.91
C PRO A 72 -8.54 -10.26 5.17
N ARG A 73 -9.71 -9.65 5.01
CA ARG A 73 -10.67 -9.47 6.10
C ARG A 73 -12.02 -10.00 5.69
N TYR A 74 -12.77 -10.48 6.67
CA TYR A 74 -14.11 -11.02 6.51
C TYR A 74 -15.02 -10.38 7.56
N SER A 75 -16.29 -10.18 7.21
CA SER A 75 -17.32 -9.83 8.19
C SER A 75 -17.68 -11.03 9.06
N GLU A 76 -18.49 -10.82 10.10
CA GLU A 76 -19.00 -11.91 10.95
C GLU A 76 -19.79 -12.95 10.15
N GLU A 77 -20.48 -12.50 9.09
CA GLU A 77 -21.23 -13.33 8.15
C GLU A 77 -20.35 -13.96 7.05
N GLY A 78 -19.03 -13.81 7.13
CA GLY A 78 -18.07 -14.40 6.18
C GLY A 78 -17.92 -13.64 4.86
N ILE A 79 -18.49 -12.44 4.72
CA ILE A 79 -18.38 -11.64 3.50
C ILE A 79 -16.97 -11.05 3.40
N ARG A 80 -16.33 -11.19 2.23
CA ARG A 80 -14.99 -10.63 2.00
C ARG A 80 -15.02 -9.10 2.02
N LEU A 81 -14.28 -8.52 2.96
CA LEU A 81 -14.09 -7.09 3.09
C LEU A 81 -12.82 -6.62 2.37
N THR A 82 -12.63 -5.30 2.35
CA THR A 82 -11.39 -4.70 1.90
C THR A 82 -10.21 -5.21 2.75
N ASN A 83 -9.16 -5.65 2.05
CA ASN A 83 -7.92 -6.10 2.68
C ASN A 83 -7.34 -5.01 3.59
N GLN A 84 -6.78 -5.44 4.71
CA GLN A 84 -6.00 -4.59 5.58
C GLN A 84 -4.57 -4.48 5.06
N ILE A 85 -4.03 -3.28 5.04
CA ILE A 85 -2.65 -3.01 4.61
C ILE A 85 -1.78 -2.62 5.81
N THR A 86 -0.88 -3.53 6.12
CA THR A 86 0.33 -3.51 6.96
C THR A 86 1.55 -2.75 6.41
N PHE A 87 2.35 -2.00 7.17
CA PHE A 87 3.76 -1.76 6.78
C PHE A 87 4.69 -2.74 7.51
N VAL A 88 5.84 -3.03 6.89
CA VAL A 88 6.89 -3.90 7.44
C VAL A 88 8.15 -3.07 7.73
#